data_AF-A0A0C3BV87-F1
#
_entry.id   AF-A0A0C3BV87-F1
#
_cell.length_a   1.000
_cell.length_b   1.000
_cell.length_c   1.000
_cell.angle_alpha   90.00
_cell.angle_beta   90.00
_cell.angle_gamma   90.00
#
_symmetry.space_group_name_H-M   'P 1'
#
loop_
_entity.id
_entity.type
_entity.pdbx_description
1 polymer ?
#
loop_
_entity_poly.entity_id
_entity_poly.type
_entity_poly.pdbx_seq_one_letter_code
_entity_poly.pdbx_strand_id
1 'polypeptide(L)'
;MLVLHPTSRCDVCLDDYTWVTPANSPHAISCGHIFCLTCLRALHPSSCPLCRKNFQPDRVKKLHVDKAPQEPDGTNVLLDSHSAVLLQRVAMVSGENTPDEDVMEVLNDVTEWLSTQSNDLSSVSHFFLSRMNLWAWQCGPTS
;
A
#
# COMPACT_ATOMS: atom_id res chain seq x y z
N MET A 1 2.68 13.07 0.14
CA MET A 1 2.00 12.32 -0.93
C MET A 1 0.87 11.55 -0.28
N LEU A 2 -0.39 11.76 -0.69
CA LEU A 2 -1.50 10.97 -0.17
C LEU A 2 -1.65 9.74 -1.08
N VAL A 3 -1.46 8.55 -0.53
CA VAL A 3 -1.63 7.28 -1.26
C VAL A 3 -2.96 6.67 -0.84
N LEU A 4 -3.80 6.32 -1.81
CA LEU A 4 -5.07 5.64 -1.58
C LEU A 4 -4.91 4.17 -1.94
N HIS A 5 -5.35 3.29 -1.05
CA HIS A 5 -5.34 1.86 -1.34
C HIS A 5 -6.30 1.56 -2.52
N PRO A 6 -5.96 0.64 -3.45
CA PRO A 6 -6.81 0.33 -4.61
C PRO A 6 -8.23 -0.13 -4.28
N THR A 7 -8.44 -0.72 -3.10
CA THR A 7 -9.76 -1.17 -2.63
C THR A 7 -10.55 -0.11 -1.86
N SER A 8 -10.08 1.13 -1.85
CA SER A 8 -10.80 2.21 -1.16
C SER A 8 -12.09 2.56 -1.90
N ARG A 9 -13.18 2.68 -1.14
CA ARG A 9 -14.54 2.84 -1.65
C ARG A 9 -15.24 4.03 -1.03
N CYS A 10 -16.29 4.50 -1.70
CA CYS A 10 -17.18 5.51 -1.15
C CYS A 10 -18.14 4.90 -0.12
N ASP A 11 -18.21 5.43 1.10
CA ASP A 11 -19.12 4.90 2.15
C ASP A 11 -20.62 5.10 1.87
N VAL A 12 -20.99 5.77 0.78
CA VAL A 12 -22.40 6.01 0.40
C VAL A 12 -22.86 5.05 -0.70
N CYS A 13 -22.14 4.98 -1.83
CA CYS A 13 -22.51 4.09 -2.94
C CYS A 13 -21.78 2.75 -2.90
N LEU A 14 -20.75 2.60 -2.06
CA LEU A 14 -19.89 1.43 -1.93
C LEU A 14 -19.07 1.09 -3.18
N ASP A 15 -19.07 1.97 -4.19
CA ASP A 15 -18.25 1.82 -5.39
C ASP A 15 -16.78 2.17 -5.13
N ASP A 16 -15.90 1.50 -5.86
CA ASP A 16 -14.46 1.80 -5.88
C ASP A 16 -14.22 3.21 -6.42
N TYR A 17 -13.25 3.90 -5.81
CA TYR A 17 -12.82 5.18 -6.35
C TYR A 17 -12.13 5.01 -7.70
N THR A 18 -12.56 5.79 -8.69
CA THR A 18 -11.95 5.80 -10.01
C THR A 18 -11.47 7.20 -10.37
N TRP A 19 -10.36 7.28 -11.11
CA TRP A 19 -9.82 8.54 -11.63
C TRP A 19 -10.16 8.78 -13.09
N VAL A 20 -10.82 7.81 -13.74
CA VAL A 20 -11.30 7.91 -15.13
C VAL A 20 -12.40 8.97 -15.23
N THR A 21 -13.37 8.93 -14.30
CA THR A 21 -14.46 9.90 -14.24
C THR A 21 -14.29 10.80 -13.02
N PRO A 22 -14.31 12.14 -13.16
CA PRO A 22 -14.24 13.04 -12.02
C PRO A 22 -15.34 12.80 -10.98
N ALA A 23 -16.50 12.33 -11.43
CA ALA A 23 -17.67 12.07 -10.60
C ALA A 23 -17.42 10.98 -9.52
N ASN A 24 -16.62 9.96 -9.86
CA ASN A 24 -16.32 8.82 -9.00
C ASN A 24 -14.95 8.94 -8.30
N SER A 25 -14.28 10.08 -8.46
CA SER A 25 -13.01 10.35 -7.77
C SER A 25 -13.24 10.82 -6.33
N PRO A 26 -12.28 10.60 -5.42
CA PRO A 26 -12.44 10.96 -4.02
C PRO A 26 -12.45 12.48 -3.82
N HIS A 27 -13.43 12.97 -3.05
CA HIS A 27 -13.57 14.38 -2.71
C HIS A 27 -13.71 14.55 -1.19
N ALA A 28 -12.98 15.52 -0.63
CA ALA A 28 -13.08 15.89 0.76
C ALA A 28 -14.05 17.06 0.96
N ILE A 29 -14.84 16.98 2.03
CA ILE A 29 -15.67 18.08 2.53
C ILE A 29 -15.00 18.77 3.73
N SER A 30 -15.53 19.91 4.16
CA SER A 30 -14.97 20.76 5.23
C SER A 30 -14.75 20.06 6.57
N CYS A 31 -15.46 18.96 6.84
CA CYS A 31 -15.29 18.18 8.05
C CYS A 31 -14.19 17.10 7.95
N GLY A 32 -13.56 16.92 6.79
CA GLY A 32 -12.46 15.98 6.55
C GLY A 32 -12.87 14.60 6.04
N HIS A 33 -14.17 14.27 5.96
CA HIS A 33 -14.63 12.99 5.41
C HIS A 33 -14.60 13.00 3.87
N ILE A 34 -14.45 11.81 3.29
CA ILE A 34 -14.19 11.62 1.87
C ILE A 34 -15.31 10.79 1.24
N PHE A 35 -15.85 11.25 0.12
CA PHE A 35 -16.91 10.59 -0.65
C PHE A 35 -16.69 10.83 -2.15
N CYS A 36 -17.40 10.10 -3.02
CA CYS A 36 -17.41 10.46 -4.44
C CYS A 36 -18.25 11.73 -4.68
N LEU A 37 -17.96 12.46 -5.76
CA LEU A 37 -18.65 13.72 -6.08
C LEU A 37 -20.14 13.49 -6.38
N THR A 38 -20.47 12.38 -7.02
CA THR A 38 -21.86 11.99 -7.31
C THR A 38 -22.68 11.92 -6.02
N CYS A 39 -22.19 11.20 -5.00
CA CYS A 39 -22.87 11.09 -3.71
C CYS A 39 -22.96 12.44 -3.01
N LEU A 40 -21.89 13.25 -3.00
CA LEU A 40 -21.92 14.57 -2.36
C LEU A 40 -22.96 15.52 -2.97
N ARG A 41 -23.18 15.45 -4.28
CA ARG A 41 -24.19 16.26 -4.99
C ARG A 41 -25.61 15.75 -4.79
N ALA A 42 -25.79 14.45 -4.55
CA ALA A 42 -27.09 13.84 -4.30
C ALA A 42 -27.59 14.05 -2.86
N LEU A 43 -26.71 14.40 -1.91
CA LEU A 43 -27.11 14.62 -0.52
C LEU A 43 -28.00 15.87 -0.36
N HIS A 44 -29.19 15.65 0.21
CA HIS A 44 -30.09 16.69 0.67
C HIS A 44 -30.61 16.31 2.07
N PRO A 45 -30.32 17.10 3.12
CA PRO A 45 -29.50 18.33 3.13
C PRO A 45 -28.00 18.03 2.92
N SER A 46 -27.20 19.06 2.63
CA SER A 46 -25.73 18.98 2.51
C SER A 46 -25.06 18.77 3.88
N SER A 47 -25.28 17.61 4.47
CA SER A 47 -24.73 17.16 5.75
C SER A 47 -23.90 15.90 5.57
N CYS A 48 -22.75 15.83 6.23
CA CYS A 48 -21.89 14.66 6.18
C CYS A 48 -22.60 13.39 6.70
N PRO A 49 -22.61 12.27 5.94
CA PRO A 49 -23.19 11.01 6.40
C PRO A 49 -22.56 10.43 7.69
N LEU A 50 -21.28 10.72 7.94
CA LEU A 50 -20.52 10.14 9.06
C LEU A 50 -20.63 10.97 10.34
N CYS A 51 -20.42 12.30 10.27
CA CYS A 51 -20.42 13.15 11.46
C CYS A 51 -21.53 14.20 11.51
N ARG A 52 -22.43 14.21 10.52
CA ARG A 52 -23.62 15.09 10.43
C ARG A 52 -23.32 16.59 10.36
N LYS A 53 -22.05 17.01 10.32
CA LYS A 53 -21.66 18.41 10.10
C LYS A 53 -22.12 18.86 8.70
N ASN A 54 -22.72 20.04 8.64
CA ASN A 54 -23.06 20.68 7.37
C ASN A 54 -21.80 21.03 6.59
N PHE A 55 -21.89 20.90 5.27
CA PHE A 55 -20.84 21.31 4.34
C PHE A 55 -21.43 22.16 3.23
N GLN A 56 -20.61 23.04 2.66
CA GLN A 56 -20.98 23.83 1.48
C GLN A 56 -20.60 23.06 0.22
N PRO A 57 -21.55 22.75 -0.70
CA PRO A 57 -21.26 22.05 -1.94
C PRO A 57 -20.16 22.72 -2.79
N ASP A 58 -20.08 24.05 -2.77
CA ASP A 58 -19.07 24.82 -3.51
C ASP A 58 -17.66 24.72 -2.91
N ARG A 59 -17.53 24.24 -1.67
CA ARG A 59 -16.25 24.05 -0.98
C ARG A 59 -15.75 22.61 -1.03
N VAL A 60 -16.44 21.71 -1.73
CA VAL A 60 -16.00 20.33 -1.95
C VAL A 60 -14.69 20.36 -2.76
N LYS A 61 -13.66 19.67 -2.29
CA LYS A 61 -12.34 19.63 -2.94
C LYS A 61 -12.03 18.23 -3.46
N LYS A 62 -11.66 18.13 -4.73
CA LYS A 62 -11.12 16.91 -5.32
C LYS A 62 -9.76 16.59 -4.68
N LEU A 63 -9.61 15.37 -4.19
CA LEU A 63 -8.33 14.91 -3.68
C LEU A 63 -7.41 14.50 -4.82
N HIS A 64 -6.19 15.04 -4.81
CA HIS A 64 -5.10 14.57 -5.65
C HIS A 64 -4.41 13.47 -4.88
N VAL A 65 -4.57 12.25 -5.37
CA VAL A 65 -4.00 11.05 -4.81
C VAL A 65 -3.08 10.47 -5.86
N ASP A 66 -1.87 10.15 -5.46
CA ASP A 66 -0.97 9.40 -6.30
C ASP A 66 -1.42 7.95 -6.31
N LYS A 67 -1.68 7.44 -7.51
CA LYS A 67 -1.99 6.03 -7.71
C LYS A 67 -0.75 5.28 -7.25
N ALA A 68 -0.90 4.38 -6.28
CA ALA A 68 0.11 3.34 -6.09
C ALA A 68 0.34 2.72 -7.48
N PRO A 69 1.60 2.48 -7.91
CA PRO A 69 1.89 1.90 -9.21
C PRO A 69 0.92 0.76 -9.44
N GLN A 70 0.05 0.90 -10.45
CA GLN A 70 -0.74 -0.24 -10.83
C GLN A 70 0.24 -1.13 -11.54
N GLU A 71 0.56 -2.22 -10.87
CA GLU A 71 1.36 -3.28 -11.44
C GLU A 71 0.84 -3.53 -12.85
N PRO A 72 1.65 -3.25 -13.89
CA PRO A 72 1.19 -3.37 -15.25
C PRO A 72 0.79 -4.82 -15.50
N ASP A 73 -0.34 -4.93 -16.20
CA ASP A 73 -0.96 -6.11 -16.78
C ASP A 73 -0.05 -7.37 -16.81
N GLY A 74 -0.43 -8.37 -16.02
CA GLY A 74 -0.04 -9.77 -16.20
C GLY A 74 1.38 -10.21 -15.86
N THR A 75 2.36 -9.31 -15.68
CA THR A 75 3.75 -9.73 -15.40
C THR A 75 4.05 -9.88 -13.90
N ASN A 76 3.34 -9.12 -13.05
CA ASN A 76 3.65 -9.07 -11.61
C ASN A 76 2.89 -10.09 -10.73
N VAL A 77 1.99 -10.90 -11.28
CA VAL A 77 1.36 -11.99 -10.51
C VAL A 77 2.39 -13.08 -10.15
N LEU A 78 3.39 -13.30 -11.02
CA LEU A 78 4.46 -14.26 -10.74
C LEU A 78 5.47 -13.73 -9.71
N LEU A 79 5.79 -12.43 -9.72
CA LEU A 79 6.71 -11.83 -8.74
C LEU A 79 6.06 -11.71 -7.35
N ASP A 80 4.77 -11.38 -7.30
CA ASP A 80 3.97 -11.42 -6.07
C ASP A 80 3.95 -12.84 -5.49
N SER A 81 3.84 -13.87 -6.35
CA SER A 81 3.90 -15.26 -5.91
C SER A 81 5.28 -15.67 -5.38
N HIS A 82 6.39 -15.30 -6.04
CA HIS A 82 7.73 -15.71 -5.61
C HIS A 82 8.18 -14.99 -4.34
N SER A 83 7.89 -13.69 -4.23
CA SER A 83 8.15 -12.92 -3.01
C SER A 83 7.31 -13.41 -1.83
N ALA A 84 6.03 -13.75 -2.05
CA ALA A 84 5.19 -14.36 -1.02
C ALA A 84 5.73 -15.71 -0.54
N VAL A 85 6.23 -16.56 -1.45
CA VAL A 85 6.85 -17.85 -1.11
C VAL A 85 8.12 -17.65 -0.28
N LEU A 86 8.98 -16.71 -0.66
CA LEU A 86 10.20 -16.40 0.10
C LEU A 86 9.87 -15.83 1.49
N LEU A 87 8.89 -14.92 1.59
CA LEU A 87 8.43 -14.38 2.87
C LEU A 87 7.84 -15.48 3.77
N GLN A 88 7.08 -16.41 3.20
CA GLN A 88 6.57 -17.56 3.93
C GLN A 88 7.73 -18.43 4.44
N ARG A 89 8.73 -18.72 3.62
CA ARG A 89 9.91 -19.52 4.04
C ARG A 89 10.70 -18.82 5.15
N VAL A 90 10.92 -17.51 5.03
CA VAL A 90 11.54 -16.70 6.10
C VAL A 90 10.77 -16.82 7.42
N ALA A 91 9.43 -16.73 7.35
CA ALA A 91 8.59 -16.88 8.54
C ALA A 91 8.72 -18.29 9.16
N MET A 92 8.82 -19.34 8.34
CA MET A 92 8.96 -20.72 8.82
C MET A 92 10.29 -20.98 9.51
N VAL A 93 11.39 -20.35 9.07
CA VAL A 93 12.72 -20.54 9.68
C VAL A 93 13.01 -19.59 10.85
N SER A 94 12.13 -18.62 11.13
CA SER A 94 12.31 -17.61 12.20
C SER A 94 12.11 -18.15 13.64
N GLY A 95 11.96 -19.47 13.81
CA GLY A 95 11.80 -20.11 15.12
C GLY A 95 13.11 -20.22 15.92
N GLU A 96 13.00 -20.23 17.25
CA GLU A 96 14.15 -20.28 18.18
C GLU A 96 14.95 -21.60 18.12
N ASN A 97 14.37 -22.66 17.55
CA ASN A 97 14.99 -24.00 17.44
C ASN A 97 15.19 -24.44 15.97
N THR A 98 15.21 -23.51 15.02
CA THR A 98 15.47 -23.85 13.62
C THR A 98 16.96 -24.15 13.43
N PRO A 99 17.34 -25.25 12.75
CA PRO A 99 18.73 -25.54 12.41
C PRO A 99 19.37 -24.42 11.57
N ASP A 100 20.63 -24.09 11.86
CA ASP A 100 21.39 -23.08 11.12
C ASP A 100 21.46 -23.40 9.61
N GLU A 101 21.46 -24.69 9.24
CA GLU A 101 21.45 -25.14 7.85
C GLU A 101 20.20 -24.65 7.10
N ASP A 102 19.01 -24.80 7.70
CA ASP A 102 17.74 -24.38 7.12
C ASP A 102 17.65 -22.84 6.99
N VAL A 103 18.19 -22.12 7.97
CA VAL A 103 18.29 -20.65 7.93
C VAL A 103 19.20 -20.20 6.79
N MET A 104 20.38 -20.84 6.65
CA MET A 104 21.35 -20.52 5.60
C MET A 104 20.81 -20.83 4.20
N GLU A 105 20.03 -21.89 4.04
CA GLU A 105 19.34 -22.21 2.79
C GLU A 105 18.40 -21.07 2.38
N VAL A 106 17.49 -20.66 3.29
CA VAL A 106 16.54 -19.58 3.00
C VAL A 106 17.27 -18.25 2.74
N LEU A 107 18.36 -17.96 3.45
CA LEU A 107 19.17 -16.77 3.21
C LEU A 107 19.80 -16.75 1.83
N ASN A 108 20.33 -17.88 1.35
CA ASN A 108 20.89 -17.99 0.01
C ASN A 108 19.83 -17.73 -1.06
N ASP A 109 18.66 -18.38 -0.92
CA ASP A 109 17.56 -18.26 -1.88
C ASP A 109 17.02 -16.82 -1.98
N VAL A 110 16.87 -16.15 -0.83
CA VAL A 110 16.46 -14.74 -0.79
C VAL A 110 17.54 -13.84 -1.41
N THR A 111 18.81 -14.08 -1.11
CA THR A 111 19.93 -13.27 -1.62
C THR A 111 20.08 -13.42 -3.13
N GLU A 112 19.99 -14.64 -3.65
CA GLU A 112 20.02 -14.91 -5.08
C GLU A 112 18.86 -14.19 -5.78
N TRP A 113 17.64 -14.32 -5.26
CA TRP A 113 16.48 -13.64 -5.83
C TRP A 113 16.64 -12.10 -5.81
N LEU A 114 17.08 -11.52 -4.71
CA LEU A 114 17.35 -10.07 -4.62
C LEU A 114 18.42 -9.61 -5.61
N SER A 115 19.44 -10.44 -5.86
CA SER A 115 20.49 -10.13 -6.83
C SER A 115 19.94 -10.03 -8.26
N THR A 116 18.98 -10.89 -8.63
CA THR A 116 18.33 -10.84 -9.95
C THR A 116 17.48 -9.59 -10.12
N GLN A 117 16.86 -9.09 -9.05
CA GLN A 117 16.11 -7.83 -9.07
C GLN A 117 17.00 -6.59 -9.07
N SER A 118 18.21 -6.66 -8.49
CA SER A 118 19.12 -5.52 -8.42
C SER A 118 19.56 -4.99 -9.80
N ASN A 119 19.55 -5.82 -10.84
CA ASN A 119 19.81 -5.39 -12.22
C ASN A 119 18.63 -4.61 -12.84
N ASP A 120 17.40 -4.87 -12.38
CA ASP A 120 16.18 -4.17 -12.82
C ASP A 120 15.96 -2.84 -12.04
N LEU A 121 16.53 -2.75 -10.83
CA LEU A 121 16.47 -1.58 -9.96
C LEU A 121 17.38 -0.41 -10.37
N SER A 122 18.19 -0.54 -11.43
CA SER A 122 18.88 0.62 -12.04
C SER A 122 17.91 1.65 -12.64
N SER A 123 16.62 1.31 -12.75
CA SER A 123 15.51 2.20 -13.13
C SER A 123 14.70 2.73 -11.93
N VAL A 124 14.79 2.11 -10.74
CA VAL A 124 13.87 2.38 -9.61
C VAL A 124 14.62 2.51 -8.27
N SER A 125 15.83 3.06 -8.31
CA SER A 125 16.69 3.23 -7.13
C SER A 125 16.32 4.45 -6.27
N HIS A 126 15.13 4.47 -5.65
CA HIS A 126 14.86 5.47 -4.62
C HIS A 126 13.92 5.07 -3.46
N PHE A 127 13.31 3.88 -3.44
CA PHE A 127 12.23 3.63 -2.46
C PHE A 127 12.44 2.59 -1.36
N PHE A 128 13.38 1.63 -1.47
CA PHE A 128 13.37 0.49 -0.52
C PHE A 128 14.51 0.40 0.49
N LEU A 129 15.56 1.23 0.43
CA LEU A 129 16.69 1.14 1.37
C LEU A 129 16.44 1.76 2.77
N SER A 130 15.22 2.18 3.11
CA SER A 130 14.94 2.83 4.41
C SER A 130 14.34 1.92 5.48
N ARG A 131 14.03 0.63 5.22
CA ARG A 131 13.32 -0.23 6.21
C ARG A 131 14.05 -1.47 6.72
N MET A 132 15.26 -1.79 6.27
CA MET A 132 16.03 -2.95 6.79
C MET A 132 17.16 -2.60 7.76
N ASN A 133 17.23 -1.37 8.28
CA ASN A 133 18.28 -0.93 9.22
C ASN A 133 17.84 -0.88 10.70
N LEU A 134 16.88 -1.71 11.13
CA LEU A 134 16.39 -1.71 12.52
C LEU A 134 16.44 -3.07 13.25
N TRP A 135 17.08 -4.10 12.70
CA TRP A 135 17.22 -5.41 13.36
C TRP A 135 18.67 -5.87 13.56
N ALA A 136 19.63 -4.94 13.64
CA ALA A 136 21.05 -5.25 13.83
C ALA A 136 21.74 -4.41 14.93
N TRP A 137 21.05 -4.14 16.05
CA TRP A 137 21.64 -3.48 17.22
C TRP A 137 21.19 -4.07 18.56
N GLN A 138 20.93 -5.38 18.64
CA GLN A 138 20.66 -6.02 19.93
C GLN A 138 21.25 -7.43 20.05
N CYS A 139 22.55 -7.58 19.80
CA CYS A 139 23.37 -8.66 20.37
C CYS A 139 24.83 -8.18 20.39
N GLY A 140 25.20 -7.46 21.45
CA GLY A 140 26.59 -7.20 21.79
C GLY A 140 27.10 -8.29 22.75
N PRO A 141 28.32 -8.82 22.57
CA PRO A 141 28.86 -9.89 23.41
C PRO A 141 29.39 -9.31 24.72
N THR A 142 29.03 -9.94 25.85
CA THR A 142 29.83 -9.80 27.07
C THR A 142 30.12 -11.17 27.65
N SER A 143 31.41 -11.51 27.54
CA SER A 143 32.20 -12.44 28.35
C SER A 143 31.79 -12.57 29.80
#